data_AF-A0A4V1A440-F1
#
_entry.id   AF-A0A4V1A440-F1
#
_cell.length_a   1.000
_cell.length_b   1.000
_cell.length_c   1.000
_cell.angle_alpha   90.00
_cell.angle_beta   90.00
_cell.angle_gamma   90.00
#
_symmetry.space_group_name_H-M   'P 1'
#
loop_
_entity.id
_entity.type
_entity.pdbx_description
1 polymer ?
#
loop_
_entity_poly.entity_id
_entity_poly.type
_entity_poly.pdbx_seq_one_letter_code
_entity_poly.pdbx_strand_id
1 'polypeptide(L)'
;MAMTLSFPSRQETFAGHPHLARHVHDWQAECLDPADHRFEAGEAVIMDLEDDEAAVLTAEMAEDLNRRTEADLAALRDTFATPLPRDPLLPMIVAEPPGATMAECARACGPAFVALCAQMGWREIAIMPITRAPILIQHNESPQAAAAEAALEAAGLSRDHEGAISGAPRAVAPLFGPLFWIARCNASAPHILFNAAGSSVVGTFCKYVNLHLEAYDADERNRLAAALTASGFTEPPEGYCVERFADDGMIEGRRLDLG
;
A
#
# COMPACT_ATOMS: atom_id res chain seq x y z
N MET A 1 17.57 24.26 -6.65
CA MET A 1 16.80 23.49 -7.66
C MET A 1 15.53 23.02 -6.99
N ALA A 2 14.37 23.20 -7.62
CA ALA A 2 13.14 22.56 -7.15
C ALA A 2 13.34 21.04 -7.26
N MET A 3 13.14 20.32 -6.16
CA MET A 3 13.21 18.85 -6.18
C MET A 3 11.94 18.33 -6.88
N THR A 4 12.13 17.64 -7.99
CA THR A 4 11.07 17.04 -8.81
C THR A 4 10.75 15.62 -8.36
N LEU A 5 9.49 15.22 -8.55
CA LEU A 5 9.10 13.81 -8.49
C LEU A 5 9.69 13.05 -9.68
N SER A 6 9.94 11.76 -9.50
CA SER A 6 10.25 10.81 -10.55
C SER A 6 9.36 9.57 -10.44
N PHE A 7 9.27 8.81 -11.53
CA PHE A 7 8.41 7.63 -11.63
C PHE A 7 9.25 6.40 -12.05
N PRO A 8 10.19 5.95 -11.21
CA PRO A 8 11.05 4.83 -11.56
C PRO A 8 10.26 3.52 -11.66
N SER A 9 10.81 2.57 -12.41
CA SER A 9 10.34 1.20 -12.41
C SER A 9 10.50 0.54 -11.04
N ARG A 10 9.79 -0.58 -10.82
CA ARG A 10 9.91 -1.37 -9.58
C ARG A 10 11.35 -1.86 -9.37
N GLN A 11 12.01 -2.31 -10.44
CA GLN A 11 13.38 -2.81 -10.38
C GLN A 11 14.40 -1.72 -10.00
N GLU A 12 14.27 -0.53 -10.58
CA GLU A 12 15.10 0.62 -10.19
C GLU A 12 14.87 1.00 -8.73
N THR A 13 13.63 0.94 -8.26
CA THR A 13 13.27 1.23 -6.87
C THR A 13 13.88 0.20 -5.90
N PHE A 14 13.75 -1.09 -6.18
CA PHE A 14 14.30 -2.16 -5.32
C PHE A 14 15.82 -2.08 -5.15
N ALA A 15 16.55 -1.58 -6.15
CA ALA A 15 17.99 -1.39 -6.05
C ALA A 15 18.40 -0.35 -4.97
N GLY A 16 17.58 0.69 -4.75
CA GLY A 16 17.81 1.72 -3.73
C GLY A 16 17.11 1.45 -2.38
N HIS A 17 16.19 0.49 -2.35
CA HIS A 17 15.27 0.24 -1.24
C HIS A 17 15.20 -1.27 -0.91
N PRO A 18 16.28 -1.88 -0.38
CA PRO A 18 16.36 -3.32 -0.20
C PRO A 18 15.37 -3.89 0.84
N HIS A 19 15.06 -3.15 1.91
CA HIS A 19 14.03 -3.57 2.88
C HIS A 19 12.61 -3.46 2.33
N LEU A 20 12.35 -2.51 1.43
CA LEU A 20 11.09 -2.45 0.69
C LEU A 20 10.96 -3.67 -0.25
N ALA A 21 12.03 -3.99 -0.99
CA ALA A 21 12.07 -5.18 -1.84
C ALA A 21 11.83 -6.47 -1.03
N ARG A 22 12.45 -6.57 0.14
CA ARG A 22 12.24 -7.67 1.08
C ARG A 22 10.79 -7.78 1.54
N HIS A 23 10.21 -6.67 1.98
CA HIS A 23 8.83 -6.62 2.45
C HIS A 23 7.84 -7.05 1.36
N VAL A 24 8.01 -6.52 0.14
CA VAL A 24 7.21 -6.89 -1.02
C VAL A 24 7.36 -8.38 -1.35
N HIS A 25 8.60 -8.90 -1.38
CA HIS A 25 8.86 -10.32 -1.64
C HIS A 25 8.13 -11.23 -0.65
N ASP A 26 8.28 -10.96 0.65
CA ASP A 26 7.69 -11.81 1.69
C ASP A 26 6.17 -11.82 1.59
N TRP A 27 5.55 -10.64 1.41
CA TRP A 27 4.11 -10.54 1.23
C TRP A 27 3.63 -11.26 -0.05
N GLN A 28 4.32 -11.10 -1.18
CA GLN A 28 3.94 -11.77 -2.43
C GLN A 28 4.15 -13.30 -2.38
N ALA A 29 5.14 -13.76 -1.61
CA ALA A 29 5.36 -15.18 -1.38
C ALA A 29 4.22 -15.78 -0.53
N GLU A 30 3.76 -15.06 0.49
CA GLU A 30 2.68 -15.48 1.38
C GLU A 30 1.30 -15.34 0.73
N CYS A 31 0.97 -14.19 0.13
CA CYS A 31 -0.39 -13.87 -0.29
C CYS A 31 -0.72 -14.22 -1.74
N LEU A 32 0.27 -14.59 -2.57
CA LEU A 32 0.05 -14.91 -3.98
C LEU A 32 0.46 -16.36 -4.31
N ASP A 33 0.54 -17.25 -3.32
CA ASP A 33 0.81 -18.67 -3.56
C ASP A 33 -0.40 -19.33 -4.26
N PRO A 34 -0.25 -19.81 -5.52
CA PRO A 34 -1.35 -20.46 -6.21
C PRO A 34 -1.89 -21.71 -5.50
N ALA A 35 -1.09 -22.32 -4.62
CA ALA A 35 -1.52 -23.46 -3.83
C ALA A 35 -2.69 -23.13 -2.89
N ASP A 36 -2.82 -21.89 -2.44
CA ASP A 36 -3.90 -21.42 -1.56
C ASP A 36 -5.19 -21.06 -2.32
N HIS A 37 -5.15 -21.07 -3.66
CA HIS A 37 -6.26 -20.68 -4.54
C HIS A 37 -6.67 -21.81 -5.50
N ARG A 38 -6.43 -23.07 -5.13
CA ARG A 38 -6.76 -24.20 -6.00
C ARG A 38 -8.23 -24.57 -5.95
N PHE A 39 -8.78 -24.83 -7.13
CA PHE A 39 -10.11 -25.37 -7.33
C PHE A 39 -10.05 -26.87 -7.61
N GLU A 40 -11.03 -27.60 -7.09
CA GLU A 40 -11.20 -29.03 -7.30
C GLU A 40 -12.49 -29.36 -8.05
N ALA A 41 -12.48 -30.49 -8.77
CA ALA A 41 -13.69 -31.00 -9.41
C ALA A 41 -14.76 -31.34 -8.37
N GLY A 42 -15.99 -30.86 -8.58
CA GLY A 42 -17.11 -31.04 -7.65
C GLY A 42 -17.31 -29.89 -6.68
N GLU A 43 -16.40 -28.91 -6.62
CA GLU A 43 -16.62 -27.69 -5.85
C GLU A 43 -17.70 -26.82 -6.49
N ALA A 44 -18.49 -26.14 -5.66
CA ALA A 44 -19.50 -25.19 -6.12
C ALA A 44 -18.93 -23.77 -6.04
N VAL A 45 -18.79 -23.11 -7.19
CA VAL A 45 -18.16 -21.79 -7.31
C VAL A 45 -19.09 -20.84 -8.07
N ILE A 46 -19.20 -19.60 -7.58
CA ILE A 46 -19.84 -18.50 -8.30
C ILE A 46 -18.84 -18.00 -9.35
N MET A 47 -19.17 -18.17 -10.64
CA MET A 47 -18.22 -17.92 -11.73
C MET A 47 -18.22 -16.45 -12.15
N ASP A 48 -19.40 -15.83 -12.11
CA ASP A 48 -19.61 -14.41 -12.36
C ASP A 48 -20.38 -13.77 -11.19
N LEU A 49 -20.19 -12.47 -10.98
CA LEU A 49 -20.90 -11.71 -9.95
C LEU A 49 -22.40 -11.62 -10.22
N GLU A 50 -22.81 -11.77 -11.49
CA GLU A 50 -24.21 -11.81 -11.91
C GLU A 50 -24.85 -13.20 -11.78
N ASP A 51 -24.08 -14.25 -11.44
CA ASP A 51 -24.62 -15.60 -11.29
C ASP A 51 -25.42 -15.73 -9.99
N ASP A 52 -26.71 -16.04 -10.13
CA ASP A 52 -27.60 -16.31 -8.99
C ASP A 52 -27.36 -17.71 -8.37
N GLU A 53 -26.67 -18.61 -9.08
CA GLU A 53 -26.41 -19.99 -8.66
C GLU A 53 -24.95 -20.39 -8.91
N ALA A 54 -24.38 -21.17 -7.98
CA ALA A 54 -23.02 -21.68 -8.11
C ALA A 54 -22.93 -22.80 -9.16
N ALA A 55 -21.90 -22.76 -9.99
CA ALA A 55 -21.55 -23.84 -10.90
C ALA A 55 -20.77 -24.93 -10.14
N VAL A 56 -21.15 -26.19 -10.33
CA VAL A 56 -20.36 -27.32 -9.85
C VAL A 56 -19.26 -27.61 -10.88
N LEU A 57 -18.00 -27.45 -10.46
CA LEU A 57 -16.86 -27.54 -11.36
C LEU A 57 -16.67 -28.96 -11.90
N THR A 58 -16.54 -29.10 -13.22
CA THR A 58 -15.96 -30.30 -13.81
C THR A 58 -14.44 -30.29 -13.61
N ALA A 59 -13.78 -31.43 -13.84
CA ALA A 59 -12.31 -31.47 -13.80
C ALA A 59 -11.66 -30.50 -14.80
N GLU A 60 -12.24 -30.36 -15.99
CA GLU A 60 -11.75 -29.43 -17.02
C GLU A 60 -11.94 -27.97 -16.58
N MET A 61 -13.08 -27.62 -15.97
CA MET A 61 -13.32 -26.27 -15.45
C MET A 61 -12.37 -25.93 -14.31
N ALA A 62 -12.16 -26.85 -13.37
CA ALA A 62 -11.22 -26.66 -12.27
C ALA A 62 -9.79 -26.48 -12.79
N GLU A 63 -9.35 -27.27 -13.78
CA GLU A 63 -8.03 -27.11 -14.40
C GLU A 63 -7.88 -25.76 -15.12
N ASP A 64 -8.89 -25.31 -15.86
CA ASP A 64 -8.87 -24.01 -16.53
C ASP A 64 -8.81 -22.84 -15.54
N LEU A 65 -9.63 -22.87 -14.50
CA LEU A 65 -9.62 -21.86 -13.43
C LEU A 65 -8.26 -21.82 -12.74
N ASN A 66 -7.72 -22.96 -12.34
CA ASN A 66 -6.40 -23.05 -11.72
C ASN A 66 -5.31 -22.43 -12.61
N ARG A 67 -5.30 -22.76 -13.90
CA ARG A 67 -4.33 -22.21 -14.86
C ARG A 67 -4.46 -20.70 -15.02
N ARG A 68 -5.69 -20.17 -15.06
CA ARG A 68 -5.93 -18.72 -15.13
C ARG A 68 -5.48 -18.02 -13.85
N THR A 69 -5.88 -18.54 -12.69
CA THR A 69 -5.47 -18.01 -11.39
C THR A 69 -3.95 -18.01 -11.24
N GLU A 70 -3.26 -19.09 -11.63
CA GLU A 70 -1.80 -19.14 -11.65
C GLU A 70 -1.20 -18.03 -12.52
N ALA A 71 -1.73 -17.81 -13.73
CA ALA A 71 -1.28 -16.75 -14.63
C ALA A 71 -1.53 -15.34 -14.06
N ASP A 72 -2.70 -15.10 -13.48
CA ASP A 72 -3.08 -13.82 -12.88
C ASP A 72 -2.20 -13.50 -11.66
N LEU A 73 -1.99 -14.47 -10.76
CA LEU A 73 -1.09 -14.31 -9.61
C LEU A 73 0.37 -14.09 -10.04
N ALA A 74 0.83 -14.81 -11.08
CA ALA A 74 2.16 -14.61 -11.64
C ALA A 74 2.35 -13.21 -12.25
N ALA A 75 1.31 -12.64 -12.88
CA ALA A 75 1.36 -11.30 -13.45
C ALA A 75 1.51 -10.20 -12.37
N LEU A 76 0.99 -10.45 -11.15
CA LEU A 76 1.07 -9.53 -10.02
C LEU A 76 2.42 -9.56 -9.28
N ARG A 77 3.22 -10.61 -9.48
CA ARG A 77 4.49 -10.85 -8.77
C ARG A 77 5.67 -10.10 -9.37
N ASP A 78 6.60 -9.73 -8.51
CA ASP A 78 7.89 -9.18 -8.86
C ASP A 78 8.96 -10.24 -9.04
N THR A 79 10.00 -9.91 -9.81
CA THR A 79 11.26 -10.65 -9.82
C THR A 79 12.30 -9.86 -9.04
N PHE A 80 13.07 -10.53 -8.19
CA PHE A 80 14.10 -9.89 -7.36
C PHE A 80 15.49 -10.33 -7.83
N ALA A 81 16.25 -9.40 -8.41
CA ALA A 81 17.57 -9.70 -8.95
C ALA A 81 18.69 -9.68 -7.89
N THR A 82 18.45 -9.05 -6.73
CA THR A 82 19.43 -8.87 -5.68
C THR A 82 19.11 -9.73 -4.45
N PRO A 83 20.13 -10.21 -3.72
CA PRO A 83 19.90 -10.84 -2.42
C PRO A 83 19.16 -9.89 -1.49
N LEU A 84 18.04 -10.36 -0.95
CA LEU A 84 17.22 -9.59 -0.01
C LEU A 84 17.81 -9.66 1.40
N PRO A 85 17.70 -8.58 2.20
CA PRO A 85 17.99 -8.62 3.63
C PRO A 85 17.28 -9.77 4.34
N ARG A 86 17.88 -10.23 5.45
CA ARG A 86 17.37 -11.35 6.27
C ARG A 86 17.18 -10.95 7.72
N ASP A 87 17.22 -9.65 8.01
CA ASP A 87 16.95 -9.13 9.34
C ASP A 87 15.51 -9.49 9.74
N PRO A 88 15.27 -9.82 11.03
CA PRO A 88 13.94 -10.19 11.48
C PRO A 88 13.01 -8.97 11.44
N LEU A 89 11.76 -9.21 11.05
CA LEU A 89 10.70 -8.22 11.19
C LEU A 89 10.43 -7.95 12.69
N LEU A 90 10.46 -6.68 13.07
CA LEU A 90 10.14 -6.25 14.44
C LEU A 90 8.66 -5.91 14.58
N PRO A 91 8.11 -5.85 15.81
CA PRO A 91 6.73 -5.44 16.03
C PRO A 91 6.42 -4.08 15.40
N MET A 92 5.37 -4.08 14.58
CA MET A 92 4.83 -2.92 13.86
C MET A 92 4.47 -1.78 14.83
N ILE A 93 4.66 -0.54 14.38
CA ILE A 93 4.16 0.68 15.04
C ILE A 93 2.99 1.22 14.20
N VAL A 94 1.86 1.51 14.84
CA VAL A 94 0.75 2.21 14.18
C VAL A 94 0.85 3.69 14.51
N ALA A 95 0.97 4.53 13.50
CA ALA A 95 1.08 5.98 13.65
C ALA A 95 -0.16 6.69 13.08
N GLU A 96 -0.83 7.43 13.94
CA GLU A 96 -1.98 8.26 13.62
C GLU A 96 -1.51 9.67 13.23
N PRO A 97 -1.85 10.17 12.04
CA PRO A 97 -1.59 11.55 11.66
C PRO A 97 -2.34 12.54 12.58
N PRO A 98 -1.83 13.77 12.74
CA PRO A 98 -2.51 14.79 13.53
C PRO A 98 -3.83 15.21 12.87
N GLY A 99 -4.90 15.31 13.67
CA GLY A 99 -6.21 15.78 13.22
C GLY A 99 -7.34 15.15 14.03
N ALA A 100 -8.50 15.80 14.07
CA ALA A 100 -9.71 15.26 14.72
C ALA A 100 -10.64 14.57 13.73
N THR A 101 -10.55 14.94 12.45
CA THR A 101 -11.34 14.34 11.37
C THR A 101 -10.45 13.67 10.33
N MET A 102 -11.04 12.76 9.55
CA MET A 102 -10.40 12.11 8.41
C MET A 102 -9.75 13.13 7.45
N ALA A 103 -10.48 14.17 7.07
CA ALA A 103 -9.98 15.20 6.15
C ALA A 103 -8.82 16.00 6.74
N GLU A 104 -8.87 16.29 8.04
CA GLU A 104 -7.76 16.95 8.74
C GLU A 104 -6.52 16.06 8.79
N CYS A 105 -6.68 14.78 9.14
CA CYS A 105 -5.59 13.80 9.20
C CYS A 105 -4.92 13.64 7.83
N ALA A 106 -5.71 13.43 6.77
CA ALA A 106 -5.22 13.30 5.41
C ALA A 106 -4.43 14.55 4.95
N ARG A 107 -4.92 15.75 5.30
CA ARG A 107 -4.25 17.02 4.97
C ARG A 107 -2.97 17.24 5.78
N ALA A 108 -2.98 16.91 7.06
CA ALA A 108 -1.87 17.19 7.97
C ALA A 108 -0.77 16.12 7.95
N CYS A 109 -1.06 14.92 7.40
CA CYS A 109 -0.08 13.84 7.33
C CYS A 109 1.16 14.21 6.50
N GLY A 110 1.00 14.83 5.33
CA GLY A 110 2.14 15.23 4.49
C GLY A 110 3.15 16.12 5.25
N PRO A 111 2.72 17.25 5.84
CA PRO A 111 3.59 18.09 6.69
C PRO A 111 4.22 17.35 7.88
N ALA A 112 3.44 16.52 8.60
CA ALA A 112 3.96 15.72 9.71
C ALA A 112 5.02 14.72 9.24
N PHE A 113 4.81 14.09 8.08
CA PHE A 113 5.76 13.18 7.45
C PHE A 113 7.06 13.88 7.04
N VAL A 114 7.00 15.13 6.54
CA VAL A 114 8.23 15.92 6.28
C VAL A 114 9.03 16.14 7.57
N ALA A 115 8.35 16.42 8.70
CA ALA A 115 9.01 16.55 9.99
C ALA A 115 9.64 15.22 10.43
N LEU A 116 8.92 14.10 10.25
CA LEU A 116 9.43 12.76 10.54
C LEU A 116 10.70 12.46 9.73
N CYS A 117 10.67 12.68 8.43
CA CYS A 117 11.83 12.51 7.56
C CYS A 117 13.03 13.34 8.01
N ALA A 118 12.80 14.58 8.46
CA ALA A 118 13.87 15.44 8.96
C ALA A 118 14.51 14.89 10.25
N GLN A 119 13.71 14.35 11.17
CA GLN A 119 14.21 13.71 12.40
C GLN A 119 14.98 12.42 12.10
N MET A 120 14.50 11.64 11.13
CA MET A 120 15.11 10.37 10.74
C MET A 120 16.33 10.54 9.81
N GLY A 121 16.51 11.72 9.23
CA GLY A 121 17.54 11.98 8.22
C GLY A 121 17.21 11.39 6.85
N TRP A 122 15.95 11.07 6.58
CA TRP A 122 15.48 10.53 5.31
C TRP A 122 15.43 11.62 4.23
N ARG A 123 16.05 11.34 3.08
CA ARG A 123 16.25 12.33 2.01
C ARG A 123 15.50 12.03 0.72
N GLU A 124 15.20 10.77 0.49
CA GLU A 124 14.50 10.27 -0.69
C GLU A 124 13.51 9.21 -0.24
N ILE A 125 12.29 9.31 -0.73
CA ILE A 125 11.16 8.46 -0.37
C ILE A 125 10.64 7.84 -1.66
N ALA A 126 10.51 6.52 -1.68
CA ALA A 126 9.77 5.81 -2.71
C ALA A 126 8.39 5.42 -2.15
N ILE A 127 7.34 5.58 -2.95
CA ILE A 127 5.97 5.15 -2.67
C ILE A 127 5.55 4.21 -3.81
N MET A 128 5.09 3.00 -3.53
CA MET A 128 4.75 2.03 -4.57
C MET A 128 3.67 1.03 -4.13
N PRO A 129 2.93 0.43 -5.07
CA PRO A 129 2.00 -0.65 -4.75
C PRO A 129 2.74 -1.94 -4.37
N ILE A 130 2.18 -2.74 -3.47
CA ILE A 130 2.77 -4.01 -3.01
C ILE A 130 2.82 -5.08 -4.10
N THR A 131 1.95 -5.00 -5.10
CA THR A 131 1.98 -5.86 -6.31
C THR A 131 2.27 -5.02 -7.53
N ARG A 132 2.33 -5.66 -8.70
CA ARG A 132 2.40 -4.97 -9.99
C ARG A 132 1.08 -4.28 -10.41
N ALA A 133 0.00 -4.41 -9.64
CA ALA A 133 -1.22 -3.65 -9.90
C ALA A 133 -0.96 -2.14 -9.71
N PRO A 134 -1.37 -1.26 -10.64
CA PRO A 134 -1.23 0.19 -10.47
C PRO A 134 -2.03 0.72 -9.27
N ILE A 135 -1.56 1.83 -8.67
CA ILE A 135 -2.27 2.49 -7.55
C ILE A 135 -3.67 2.97 -7.98
N LEU A 136 -3.81 3.43 -9.24
CA LEU A 136 -5.06 3.97 -9.81
C LEU A 136 -5.82 2.93 -10.64
N ILE A 137 -5.71 1.64 -10.30
CA ILE A 137 -6.35 0.53 -11.02
C ILE A 137 -7.88 0.65 -11.06
N GLN A 138 -8.48 1.08 -9.95
CA GLN A 138 -9.93 1.25 -9.79
C GLN A 138 -10.35 2.69 -10.04
N HIS A 139 -11.49 2.90 -10.71
CA HIS A 139 -12.17 4.18 -10.70
C HIS A 139 -13.24 4.24 -9.60
N ASN A 140 -13.34 5.36 -8.90
CA ASN A 140 -14.36 5.53 -7.88
C ASN A 140 -15.02 6.92 -7.97
N GLU A 141 -16.34 6.91 -8.17
CA GLU A 141 -17.16 8.12 -8.33
C GLU A 141 -17.39 8.89 -7.01
N SER A 142 -16.96 8.36 -5.86
CA SER A 142 -16.94 9.11 -4.61
C SER A 142 -16.18 10.43 -4.80
N PRO A 143 -16.74 11.58 -4.40
CA PRO A 143 -16.08 12.88 -4.59
C PRO A 143 -14.66 12.95 -4.04
N GLN A 144 -14.40 12.26 -2.93
CA GLN A 144 -13.10 12.19 -2.29
C GLN A 144 -12.10 11.37 -3.10
N ALA A 145 -12.52 10.20 -3.61
CA ALA A 145 -11.68 9.34 -4.43
C ALA A 145 -11.38 9.97 -5.80
N ALA A 146 -12.39 10.52 -6.46
CA ALA A 146 -12.22 11.21 -7.74
C ALA A 146 -11.28 12.44 -7.62
N ALA A 147 -11.38 13.21 -6.54
CA ALA A 147 -10.46 14.31 -6.28
C ALA A 147 -9.02 13.82 -6.00
N ALA A 148 -8.87 12.68 -5.34
CA ALA A 148 -7.57 12.07 -5.07
C ALA A 148 -6.92 11.51 -6.35
N GLU A 149 -7.69 10.81 -7.21
CA GLU A 149 -7.26 10.35 -8.54
C GLU A 149 -6.74 11.54 -9.36
N ALA A 150 -7.56 12.59 -9.49
CA ALA A 150 -7.18 13.79 -10.24
C ALA A 150 -5.92 14.48 -9.70
N ALA A 151 -5.74 14.52 -8.37
CA ALA A 151 -4.55 15.09 -7.76
C ALA A 151 -3.28 14.26 -8.04
N LEU A 152 -3.38 12.94 -8.05
CA LEU A 152 -2.27 12.02 -8.37
C LEU A 152 -1.91 12.07 -9.86
N GLU A 153 -2.91 12.10 -10.74
CA GLU A 153 -2.71 12.29 -12.18
C GLU A 153 -2.05 13.64 -12.49
N ALA A 154 -2.50 14.72 -11.83
CA ALA A 154 -1.89 16.05 -11.97
C ALA A 154 -0.44 16.10 -11.47
N ALA A 155 -0.06 15.21 -10.55
CA ALA A 155 1.32 15.03 -10.10
C ALA A 155 2.18 14.21 -11.10
N GLY A 156 1.55 13.59 -12.11
CA GLY A 156 2.21 12.82 -13.17
C GLY A 156 2.05 11.30 -13.06
N LEU A 157 1.28 10.79 -12.10
CA LEU A 157 1.03 9.35 -11.97
C LEU A 157 0.01 8.91 -13.03
N SER A 158 0.41 8.02 -13.95
CA SER A 158 -0.53 7.41 -14.91
C SER A 158 -1.28 6.22 -14.29
N ARG A 159 -2.44 5.89 -14.88
CA ARG A 159 -3.29 4.78 -14.41
C ARG A 159 -2.69 3.39 -14.65
N ASP A 160 -1.72 3.28 -15.55
CA ASP A 160 -1.01 2.06 -15.92
C ASP A 160 0.39 1.96 -15.27
N HIS A 161 0.78 2.93 -14.42
CA HIS A 161 2.09 2.90 -13.78
C HIS A 161 2.15 1.88 -12.64
N GLU A 162 2.90 0.79 -12.86
CA GLU A 162 3.16 -0.26 -11.86
C GLU A 162 4.34 0.04 -10.93
N GLY A 163 5.12 1.08 -11.25
CA GLY A 163 6.36 1.46 -10.58
C GLY A 163 6.17 2.24 -9.27
N ALA A 164 7.21 2.95 -8.87
CA ALA A 164 7.16 3.83 -7.70
C ALA A 164 6.97 5.29 -8.10
N ILE A 165 6.54 6.10 -7.15
CA ILE A 165 6.71 7.54 -7.10
C ILE A 165 7.90 7.79 -6.20
N SER A 166 8.96 8.42 -6.69
CA SER A 166 10.13 8.78 -5.88
C SER A 166 10.35 10.28 -5.82
N GLY A 167 10.89 10.76 -4.70
CA GLY A 167 11.33 12.13 -4.56
C GLY A 167 11.74 12.48 -3.14
N ALA A 168 12.19 13.71 -2.96
CA ALA A 168 12.48 14.22 -1.63
C ALA A 168 11.20 14.33 -0.78
N PRO A 169 11.28 14.27 0.56
CA PRO A 169 10.13 14.32 1.45
C PRO A 169 9.13 15.46 1.13
N ARG A 170 9.63 16.66 0.84
CA ARG A 170 8.79 17.81 0.49
C ARG A 170 8.07 17.68 -0.86
N ALA A 171 8.65 16.94 -1.80
CA ALA A 171 8.05 16.72 -3.12
C ALA A 171 6.92 15.67 -3.04
N VAL A 172 7.10 14.61 -2.24
CA VAL A 172 6.10 13.54 -2.08
C VAL A 172 4.99 13.87 -1.08
N ALA A 173 5.25 14.76 -0.11
CA ALA A 173 4.30 15.08 0.95
C ALA A 173 2.89 15.51 0.49
N PRO A 174 2.72 16.30 -0.59
CA PRO A 174 1.39 16.64 -1.11
C PRO A 174 0.55 15.42 -1.54
N LEU A 175 1.18 14.28 -1.81
CA LEU A 175 0.52 13.06 -2.28
C LEU A 175 -0.07 12.22 -1.13
N PHE A 176 0.36 12.43 0.12
CA PHE A 176 -0.08 11.61 1.25
C PHE A 176 -1.59 11.65 1.47
N GLY A 177 -2.20 12.83 1.40
CA GLY A 177 -3.65 12.99 1.52
C GLY A 177 -4.41 12.22 0.43
N PRO A 178 -4.12 12.47 -0.86
CA PRO A 178 -4.68 11.68 -1.96
C PRO A 178 -4.48 10.17 -1.81
N LEU A 179 -3.28 9.70 -1.46
CA LEU A 179 -2.99 8.26 -1.30
C LEU A 179 -3.83 7.62 -0.19
N PHE A 180 -4.10 8.32 0.91
CA PHE A 180 -5.02 7.83 1.93
C PHE A 180 -6.45 7.68 1.42
N TRP A 181 -6.93 8.63 0.62
CA TRP A 181 -8.25 8.53 0.01
C TRP A 181 -8.34 7.37 -0.97
N ILE A 182 -7.30 7.12 -1.76
CA ILE A 182 -7.23 5.92 -2.61
C ILE A 182 -7.28 4.65 -1.76
N ALA A 183 -6.38 4.50 -0.78
CA ALA A 183 -6.34 3.31 0.09
C ALA A 183 -7.66 3.07 0.85
N ARG A 184 -8.34 4.16 1.23
CA ARG A 184 -9.62 4.13 1.95
C ARG A 184 -10.78 3.76 1.03
N CYS A 185 -10.94 4.46 -0.09
CA CYS A 185 -12.15 4.38 -0.92
C CYS A 185 -12.07 3.29 -2.00
N ASN A 186 -10.87 2.96 -2.50
CA ASN A 186 -10.73 1.97 -3.56
C ASN A 186 -10.42 0.60 -2.94
N ALA A 187 -11.42 -0.27 -2.84
CA ALA A 187 -11.25 -1.57 -2.20
C ALA A 187 -10.36 -2.52 -3.02
N SER A 188 -10.30 -2.33 -4.34
CA SER A 188 -9.42 -3.08 -5.25
C SER A 188 -8.03 -2.46 -5.38
N ALA A 189 -7.75 -1.30 -4.76
CA ALA A 189 -6.41 -0.73 -4.79
C ALA A 189 -5.42 -1.63 -4.00
N PRO A 190 -4.21 -1.86 -4.52
CA PRO A 190 -3.19 -2.60 -3.79
C PRO A 190 -2.80 -1.87 -2.51
N HIS A 191 -2.22 -2.59 -1.55
CA HIS A 191 -1.56 -1.93 -0.42
C HIS A 191 -0.48 -0.98 -0.96
N ILE A 192 -0.53 0.27 -0.50
CA ILE A 192 0.41 1.31 -0.91
C ILE A 192 1.48 1.37 0.16
N LEU A 193 2.71 1.11 -0.26
CA LEU A 193 3.90 1.11 0.59
C LEU A 193 4.70 2.38 0.39
N PHE A 194 5.54 2.72 1.37
CA PHE A 194 6.62 3.66 1.20
C PHE A 194 7.86 3.22 1.99
N ASN A 195 9.03 3.68 1.55
CA ASN A 195 10.30 3.46 2.24
C ASN A 195 11.25 4.62 1.92
N ALA A 196 12.08 5.00 2.89
CA ALA A 196 13.15 5.94 2.65
C ALA A 196 14.41 5.21 2.15
N ALA A 197 15.15 5.80 1.21
CA ALA A 197 16.35 5.18 0.67
C ALA A 197 17.36 4.86 1.77
N GLY A 198 17.78 3.59 1.84
CA GLY A 198 18.68 3.08 2.87
C GLY A 198 18.07 2.89 4.27
N SER A 199 16.77 3.13 4.45
CA SER A 199 16.08 2.86 5.72
C SER A 199 15.60 1.41 5.78
N SER A 200 15.66 0.84 6.98
CA SER A 200 15.07 -0.45 7.33
C SER A 200 13.59 -0.35 7.73
N VAL A 201 12.93 0.79 7.50
CA VAL A 201 11.52 1.01 7.84
C VAL A 201 10.67 1.02 6.59
N VAL A 202 9.71 0.10 6.50
CA VAL A 202 8.68 0.10 5.47
C VAL A 202 7.38 0.60 6.09
N GLY A 203 6.76 1.57 5.45
CA GLY A 203 5.48 2.10 5.86
C GLY A 203 4.36 1.72 4.90
N THR A 204 3.16 1.51 5.42
CA THR A 204 1.96 1.17 4.63
C THR A 204 0.84 2.15 4.93
N PHE A 205 0.19 2.67 3.89
CA PHE A 205 -1.01 3.49 4.03
C PHE A 205 -2.20 2.60 4.38
N CYS A 206 -2.80 2.81 5.55
CA CYS A 206 -3.99 2.07 5.96
C CYS A 206 -5.27 2.79 5.52
N LYS A 207 -6.31 2.00 5.21
CA LYS A 207 -7.67 2.49 4.90
C LYS A 207 -8.29 3.34 6.02
N TYR A 208 -7.81 3.20 7.26
CA TYR A 208 -8.23 3.99 8.43
C TYR A 208 -7.42 5.28 8.64
N VAL A 209 -6.57 5.64 7.69
CA VAL A 209 -5.70 6.83 7.74
C VAL A 209 -4.73 6.81 8.91
N ASN A 210 -4.18 5.62 9.11
CA ASN A 210 -3.01 5.38 9.93
C ASN A 210 -1.87 4.94 9.03
N LEU A 211 -0.63 5.16 9.47
CA LEU A 211 0.55 4.55 8.87
C LEU A 211 0.91 3.31 9.68
N HIS A 212 1.06 2.18 9.02
CA HIS A 212 1.64 0.98 9.62
C HIS A 212 3.13 1.00 9.32
N LEU A 213 3.97 0.95 10.34
CA LEU A 213 5.41 1.10 10.20
C LEU A 213 6.11 -0.15 10.72
N GLU A 214 6.74 -0.87 9.80
CA GLU A 214 7.45 -2.11 10.05
C GLU A 214 8.94 -1.87 9.92
N ALA A 215 9.69 -2.21 10.97
CA ALA A 215 11.12 -2.00 11.04
C ALA A 215 11.86 -3.34 11.04
N TYR A 216 13.02 -3.35 10.40
CA TYR A 216 13.92 -4.50 10.34
C TYR A 216 15.22 -4.28 11.13
N ASP A 217 15.41 -3.08 11.71
CA ASP A 217 16.51 -2.74 12.61
C ASP A 217 15.99 -2.16 13.94
N ALA A 218 16.53 -2.64 15.05
CA ALA A 218 16.05 -2.27 16.38
C ALA A 218 16.41 -0.82 16.76
N ASP A 219 17.60 -0.36 16.36
CA ASP A 219 18.05 1.00 16.65
C ASP A 219 17.27 2.03 15.83
N GLU A 220 17.02 1.75 14.55
CA GLU A 220 16.15 2.57 13.71
C GLU A 220 14.70 2.57 14.20
N ARG A 221 14.16 1.42 14.64
CA ARG A 221 12.81 1.36 15.25
C ARG A 221 12.70 2.24 16.49
N ASN A 222 13.69 2.23 17.37
CA ASN A 222 13.68 3.05 18.58
C ASN A 222 13.76 4.55 18.24
N ARG A 223 14.58 4.92 17.24
CA ARG A 223 14.61 6.30 16.72
C ARG A 223 13.29 6.69 16.08
N LEU A 224 12.66 5.79 15.33
CA LEU A 224 11.38 6.00 14.68
C LEU A 224 10.28 6.34 15.70
N ALA A 225 10.15 5.57 16.78
CA ALA A 225 9.17 5.82 17.83
C ALA A 225 9.31 7.24 18.43
N ALA A 226 10.54 7.65 18.78
CA ALA A 226 10.80 9.00 19.28
C ALA A 226 10.51 10.09 18.24
N ALA A 227 10.88 9.85 16.97
CA ALA A 227 10.70 10.78 15.87
C ALA A 227 9.22 10.99 15.51
N LEU A 228 8.37 9.95 15.61
CA LEU A 228 6.93 10.03 15.39
C LEU A 228 6.28 11.03 16.35
N THR A 229 6.51 10.86 17.66
CA THR A 229 5.98 11.78 18.67
C THR A 229 6.47 13.21 18.43
N ALA A 230 7.76 13.40 18.14
CA ALA A 230 8.33 14.72 17.87
C ALA A 230 7.77 15.38 16.59
N SER A 231 7.20 14.59 15.69
CA SER A 231 6.63 15.04 14.41
C SER A 231 5.10 15.21 14.47
N GLY A 232 4.50 15.00 15.64
CA GLY A 232 3.06 15.18 15.87
C GLY A 232 2.20 13.97 15.54
N PHE A 233 2.79 12.81 15.25
CA PHE A 233 2.04 11.56 15.19
C PHE A 233 1.75 11.05 16.61
N THR A 234 0.63 10.36 16.76
CA THR A 234 0.28 9.62 17.98
C THR A 234 0.19 8.14 17.69
N GLU A 235 0.34 7.29 18.71
CA GLU A 235 0.01 5.87 18.61
C GLU A 235 -1.42 5.65 19.12
N PRO A 236 -2.21 4.75 18.50
CA PRO A 236 -3.54 4.42 18.99
C PRO A 236 -3.46 3.80 20.39
N PRO A 237 -4.53 3.87 21.19
CA PRO A 237 -4.62 3.12 22.43
C PRO A 237 -4.34 1.63 22.19
N GLU A 238 -3.51 1.03 23.04
CA GLU A 238 -3.12 -0.38 22.97
C GLU A 238 -2.34 -0.80 21.70
N GLY A 239 -1.99 0.14 20.81
CA GLY A 239 -1.21 -0.12 19.60
C GLY A 239 -1.99 -0.77 18.45
N TYR A 240 -3.31 -0.90 18.55
CA TYR A 240 -4.14 -1.50 17.50
C TYR A 240 -4.64 -0.47 16.49
N CYS A 241 -4.57 -0.81 15.21
CA CYS A 241 -5.15 0.01 14.16
C CYS A 241 -6.68 -0.11 14.15
N VAL A 242 -7.38 1.00 14.38
CA VAL A 242 -8.85 1.06 14.42
C VAL A 242 -9.38 2.17 13.51
N GLU A 243 -10.63 1.99 13.04
CA GLU A 243 -11.40 3.06 12.41
C GLU A 243 -11.85 4.05 13.48
N ARG A 244 -11.37 5.30 13.41
CA ARG A 244 -11.65 6.35 14.40
C ARG A 244 -12.79 7.27 14.00
N PHE A 245 -13.21 7.22 12.74
CA PHE A 245 -14.10 8.23 12.15
C PHE A 245 -15.52 7.71 11.91
N ALA A 246 -15.77 6.41 12.09
CA ALA A 246 -17.09 5.79 11.92
C ALA A 246 -17.39 4.82 13.07
N ASP A 247 -18.61 4.91 13.61
CA ASP A 247 -19.05 4.10 14.76
C ASP A 247 -19.34 2.64 14.38
N ASP A 248 -19.69 2.38 13.12
CA ASP A 248 -20.07 1.06 12.59
C ASP A 248 -18.93 0.37 11.83
N GLY A 249 -17.75 1.01 11.74
CA GLY A 249 -16.61 0.53 10.96
C GLY A 249 -16.81 0.59 9.44
N MET A 250 -17.94 1.10 8.96
CA MET A 250 -18.19 1.29 7.53
C MET A 250 -17.39 2.49 7.02
N ILE A 251 -16.73 2.30 5.89
CA ILE A 251 -15.94 3.34 5.25
C ILE A 251 -16.78 3.99 4.16
N GLU A 252 -17.22 5.22 4.39
CA GLU A 252 -17.91 6.01 3.37
C GLU A 252 -17.09 6.10 2.07
N GLY A 253 -17.75 5.83 0.94
CA GLY A 253 -17.13 5.84 -0.39
C GLY A 253 -16.29 4.60 -0.72
N ARG A 254 -16.10 3.66 0.22
CA ARG A 254 -15.38 2.41 -0.08
C ARG A 254 -16.22 1.50 -0.97
N ARG A 255 -15.68 1.14 -2.13
CA ARG A 255 -16.34 0.27 -3.11
C ARG A 255 -15.33 -0.67 -3.76
N LEU A 256 -15.78 -1.84 -4.16
CA LEU A 256 -15.07 -2.69 -5.11
C LEU A 256 -15.38 -2.18 -6.52
N ASP A 257 -14.37 -2.17 -7.37
CA ASP A 257 -14.60 -2.12 -8.81
C ASP A 257 -14.96 -3.55 -9.22
N LEU A 258 -16.21 -3.75 -9.63
CA LEU A 258 -16.69 -5.06 -10.03
C LEU A 258 -16.56 -5.32 -11.53
N GLY A 259 -16.15 -4.30 -12.31
CA GLY A 259 -16.01 -4.40 -13.77
C GLY A 259 -17.35 -4.41 -14.49
#